data_AF-A0A2T0RUN0-F1
#
_entry.id   AF-A0A2T0RUN0-F1
#
_cell.length_a   1.000
_cell.length_b   1.000
_cell.length_c   1.000
_cell.angle_alpha   90.00
_cell.angle_beta   90.00
_cell.angle_gamma   90.00
#
_symmetry.space_group_name_H-M   'P 1'
#
loop_
_entity.id
_entity.type
_entity.pdbx_description
1 polymer ?
#
loop_
_entity_poly.entity_id
_entity_poly.type
_entity_poly.pdbx_seq_one_letter_code
_entity_poly.pdbx_strand_id
1 'polypeptide(L)'
;MHGLVNRSIQCFVRDTYGLDLWGEVAAAIGIEPEGFEALFSYDDELTERMIATISERLHKPEAMVLEDVGTYLISNREAEAVRRLLRFGGDTFSELLNSLDDLPDRARLAVPDLEIPQLEVADGEDGILTLSVTGHPGFACVLLGVLRALADDYGALVLMDLEESGADRSIILIRIFDSDFSEGRAFSLANPSGASGRDGR
;
A
#
# COMPACT_ATOMS: atom_id res chain seq x y z
N MET A 1 2.12 5.66 -15.38
CA MET A 1 2.38 5.20 -14.00
C MET A 1 3.55 5.96 -13.39
N HIS A 2 3.39 6.43 -12.14
CA HIS A 2 4.46 7.13 -11.43
C HIS A 2 5.58 6.16 -10.98
N GLY A 3 6.85 6.57 -11.11
CA GLY A 3 8.02 5.74 -10.84
C GLY A 3 8.12 5.24 -9.40
N LEU A 4 7.59 5.99 -8.45
CA LEU A 4 7.43 5.54 -7.05
C LEU A 4 6.64 4.21 -6.94
N VAL A 5 5.60 4.02 -7.76
CA VAL A 5 4.80 2.78 -7.77
C VAL A 5 5.67 1.62 -8.24
N ASN A 6 6.32 1.79 -9.39
CA ASN A 6 7.16 0.75 -9.96
C ASN A 6 8.37 0.43 -9.09
N ARG A 7 8.96 1.44 -8.48
CA ARG A 7 10.05 1.28 -7.51
C ARG A 7 9.60 0.52 -6.28
N SER A 8 8.37 0.75 -5.80
CA SER A 8 7.83 0.02 -4.65
C SER A 8 7.66 -1.47 -4.96
N ILE A 9 7.15 -1.81 -6.14
CA ILE A 9 7.02 -3.20 -6.61
C ILE A 9 8.39 -3.84 -6.78
N GLN A 10 9.35 -3.13 -7.39
CA GLN A 10 10.74 -3.58 -7.50
C GLN A 10 11.34 -3.92 -6.12
N CYS A 11 11.22 -3.00 -5.16
CA CYS A 11 11.76 -3.22 -3.81
C CYS A 11 11.09 -4.41 -3.14
N PHE A 12 9.76 -4.56 -3.28
CA PHE A 12 9.05 -5.76 -2.79
C PHE A 12 9.66 -7.04 -3.34
N VAL A 13 9.84 -7.13 -4.66
CA VAL A 13 10.39 -8.34 -5.30
C VAL A 13 11.80 -8.62 -4.80
N ARG A 14 12.66 -7.59 -4.82
CA ARG A 14 14.06 -7.71 -4.42
C ARG A 14 14.21 -8.11 -2.95
N ASP A 15 13.48 -7.47 -2.06
CA ASP A 15 13.65 -7.63 -0.63
C ASP A 15 12.98 -8.93 -0.13
N THR A 16 11.93 -9.39 -0.80
CA THR A 16 11.17 -10.61 -0.42
C THR A 16 11.70 -11.87 -1.11
N TYR A 17 12.08 -11.78 -2.38
CA TYR A 17 12.45 -12.93 -3.22
C TYR A 17 13.88 -12.89 -3.76
N GLY A 18 14.61 -11.79 -3.53
CA GLY A 18 16.01 -11.65 -3.88
C GLY A 18 16.28 -10.98 -5.23
N LEU A 19 17.55 -10.66 -5.44
CA LEU A 19 18.05 -9.99 -6.64
C LEU A 19 17.93 -10.86 -7.90
N ASP A 20 18.03 -12.18 -7.76
CA ASP A 20 17.97 -13.10 -8.90
C ASP A 20 16.59 -13.05 -9.57
N LEU A 21 15.51 -13.14 -8.78
CA LEU A 21 14.15 -13.02 -9.31
C LEU A 21 13.92 -11.64 -9.94
N TRP A 22 14.37 -10.57 -9.27
CA TRP A 22 14.25 -9.22 -9.83
C TRP A 22 15.00 -9.09 -11.17
N GLY A 23 16.20 -9.64 -11.28
CA GLY A 23 16.98 -9.62 -12.52
C GLY A 23 16.26 -10.35 -13.67
N GLU A 24 15.63 -11.50 -13.39
CA GLU A 24 14.80 -12.20 -14.37
C GLU A 24 13.59 -11.38 -14.83
N VAL A 25 12.90 -10.71 -13.89
CA VAL A 25 11.76 -9.84 -14.18
C VAL A 25 12.20 -8.65 -15.03
N ALA A 26 13.27 -7.95 -14.62
CA ALA A 26 13.80 -6.78 -15.32
C ALA A 26 14.19 -7.12 -16.77
N ALA A 27 14.88 -8.23 -16.98
CA ALA A 27 15.24 -8.72 -18.31
C ALA A 27 14.01 -9.05 -19.17
N ALA A 28 12.98 -9.65 -18.59
CA ALA A 28 11.76 -10.02 -19.31
C ALA A 28 10.93 -8.81 -19.76
N ILE A 29 10.91 -7.73 -18.96
CA ILE A 29 10.21 -6.48 -19.31
C ILE A 29 11.09 -5.47 -20.06
N GLY A 30 12.34 -5.82 -20.34
CA GLY A 30 13.26 -5.04 -21.16
C GLY A 30 13.83 -3.79 -20.48
N ILE A 31 14.08 -3.85 -19.17
CA ILE A 31 14.73 -2.76 -18.42
C ILE A 31 16.05 -3.23 -17.80
N GLU A 32 16.88 -2.27 -17.42
CA GLU A 32 18.14 -2.54 -16.71
C GLU A 32 17.87 -3.02 -15.26
N PRO A 33 18.74 -3.87 -14.67
CA PRO A 33 18.57 -4.40 -13.31
C PRO A 33 18.51 -3.33 -12.21
N GLU A 34 19.04 -2.12 -12.45
CA GLU A 34 18.91 -0.98 -11.55
C GLU A 34 17.45 -0.57 -11.33
N GLY A 35 16.60 -0.82 -12.34
CA GLY A 35 15.15 -0.68 -12.30
C GLY A 35 14.65 0.75 -12.47
N PHE A 36 13.75 1.17 -11.58
CA PHE A 36 12.97 2.40 -11.75
C PHE A 36 13.50 3.58 -10.94
N GLU A 37 13.43 4.77 -11.55
CA GLU A 37 13.69 6.06 -10.91
C GLU A 37 12.40 6.61 -10.31
N ALA A 38 12.41 6.93 -9.01
CA ALA A 38 11.19 7.25 -8.27
C ALA A 38 10.49 8.55 -8.74
N LEU A 39 11.24 9.48 -9.34
CA LEU A 39 10.76 10.79 -9.77
C LEU A 39 10.33 10.83 -11.25
N PHE A 40 10.37 9.71 -11.95
CA PHE A 40 10.04 9.63 -13.38
C PHE A 40 8.65 9.02 -13.58
N SER A 41 8.04 9.32 -14.73
CA SER A 41 6.81 8.66 -15.16
C SER A 41 7.12 7.63 -16.24
N TYR A 42 6.42 6.50 -16.16
CA TYR A 42 6.56 5.37 -17.06
C TYR A 42 5.21 5.04 -17.71
N ASP A 43 5.24 4.30 -18.81
CA ASP A 43 4.03 3.77 -19.43
C ASP A 43 3.30 2.81 -18.46
N ASP A 44 1.97 2.86 -18.45
CA ASP A 44 1.16 1.95 -17.65
C ASP A 44 1.37 0.50 -18.10
N GLU A 45 1.51 0.28 -19.42
CA GLU A 45 1.79 -1.05 -20.00
C GLU A 45 3.07 -1.68 -19.44
N LEU A 46 4.08 -0.86 -19.09
CA LEU A 46 5.31 -1.36 -18.48
C LEU A 46 5.06 -1.92 -17.08
N THR A 47 4.19 -1.25 -16.32
CA THR A 47 3.79 -1.66 -14.97
C THR A 47 2.96 -2.93 -15.00
N GLU A 48 1.99 -2.99 -15.92
CA GLU A 48 1.14 -4.17 -16.14
C GLU A 48 1.97 -5.39 -16.53
N ARG A 49 2.89 -5.24 -17.49
CA ARG A 49 3.80 -6.34 -17.87
C ARG A 49 4.71 -6.77 -16.73
N MET A 50 5.17 -5.86 -15.89
CA MET A 50 5.96 -6.19 -14.71
C MET A 50 5.15 -7.05 -13.74
N ILE A 51 3.92 -6.64 -13.42
CA ILE A 51 3.02 -7.38 -12.51
C ILE A 51 2.72 -8.78 -13.09
N ALA A 52 2.36 -8.86 -14.37
CA ALA A 52 2.11 -10.13 -15.05
C ALA A 52 3.35 -11.06 -15.01
N THR A 53 4.54 -10.51 -15.28
CA THR A 53 5.79 -11.28 -15.22
C THR A 53 6.07 -11.79 -13.80
N ILE A 54 5.87 -10.96 -12.77
CA ILE A 54 6.05 -11.37 -11.37
C ILE A 54 5.05 -12.48 -11.01
N SER A 55 3.79 -12.31 -11.38
CA SER A 55 2.71 -13.30 -11.21
C SER A 55 3.07 -14.65 -11.83
N GLU A 56 3.52 -14.67 -13.08
CA GLU A 56 3.95 -15.87 -13.79
C GLU A 56 5.13 -16.58 -13.09
N ARG A 57 6.15 -15.82 -12.69
CA ARG A 57 7.37 -16.34 -12.06
C ARG A 57 7.13 -16.87 -10.65
N LEU A 58 6.24 -16.22 -9.90
CA LEU A 58 5.88 -16.62 -8.54
C LEU A 58 4.78 -17.70 -8.51
N HIS A 59 4.15 -18.00 -9.64
CA HIS A 59 2.97 -18.86 -9.73
C HIS A 59 1.84 -18.43 -8.79
N LYS A 60 1.62 -17.11 -8.71
CA LYS A 60 0.59 -16.46 -7.88
C LYS A 60 -0.31 -15.60 -8.77
N PRO A 61 -1.63 -15.56 -8.51
CA PRO A 61 -2.51 -14.59 -9.18
C PRO A 61 -2.02 -13.15 -8.95
N GLU A 62 -2.19 -12.27 -9.93
CA GLU A 62 -1.79 -10.86 -9.83
C GLU A 62 -2.41 -10.16 -8.62
N ALA A 63 -3.68 -10.42 -8.33
CA ALA A 63 -4.36 -9.91 -7.14
C ALA A 63 -3.61 -10.24 -5.83
N MET A 64 -3.09 -11.46 -5.70
CA MET A 64 -2.32 -11.89 -4.54
C MET A 64 -0.94 -11.21 -4.50
N VAL A 65 -0.29 -11.03 -5.65
CA VAL A 65 0.97 -10.28 -5.74
C VAL A 65 0.77 -8.83 -5.30
N LEU A 66 -0.30 -8.18 -5.76
CA LEU A 66 -0.62 -6.80 -5.41
C LEU A 66 -0.98 -6.66 -3.93
N GLU A 67 -1.70 -7.63 -3.35
CA GLU A 67 -1.96 -7.67 -1.92
C GLU A 67 -0.66 -7.83 -1.10
N ASP A 68 0.24 -8.71 -1.53
CA ASP A 68 1.56 -8.89 -0.91
C ASP A 68 2.39 -7.58 -0.98
N VAL A 69 2.33 -6.86 -2.11
CA VAL A 69 2.95 -5.53 -2.26
C VAL A 69 2.36 -4.54 -1.24
N GLY A 70 1.03 -4.51 -1.08
CA GLY A 70 0.36 -3.67 -0.09
C GLY A 70 0.82 -3.96 1.34
N THR A 71 0.89 -5.23 1.70
CA THR A 71 1.38 -5.69 3.00
C THR A 71 2.84 -5.28 3.24
N TYR A 72 3.68 -5.40 2.20
CA TYR A 72 5.09 -5.02 2.23
C TYR A 72 5.29 -3.52 2.48
N LEU A 73 4.44 -2.66 1.91
CA LEU A 73 4.51 -1.20 2.11
C LEU A 73 4.33 -0.76 3.56
N ILE A 74 3.67 -1.57 4.38
CA ILE A 74 3.46 -1.30 5.81
C ILE A 74 4.49 -2.03 6.68
N SER A 75 4.84 -3.25 6.30
CA SER A 75 5.68 -4.12 7.12
C SER A 75 7.18 -3.82 7.00
N ASN A 76 7.65 -3.33 5.84
CA ASN A 76 9.07 -3.08 5.63
C ASN A 76 9.52 -1.74 6.24
N ARG A 77 10.67 -1.75 6.92
CA ARG A 77 11.34 -0.56 7.47
C ARG A 77 11.67 0.47 6.39
N GLU A 78 12.03 0.03 5.19
CA GLU A 78 12.34 0.95 4.08
C GLU A 78 11.10 1.72 3.58
N ALA A 79 9.90 1.19 3.85
CA ALA A 79 8.61 1.80 3.48
C ALA A 79 7.93 2.55 4.64
N GLU A 80 8.62 2.79 5.77
CA GLU A 80 8.05 3.45 6.97
C GLU A 80 7.43 4.82 6.69
N ALA A 81 7.86 5.52 5.63
CA ALA A 81 7.25 6.79 5.23
C ALA A 81 5.77 6.64 4.83
N VAL A 82 5.42 5.57 4.08
CA VAL A 82 4.04 5.28 3.66
C VAL A 82 3.19 4.93 4.88
N ARG A 83 3.71 4.04 5.73
CA ARG A 83 3.07 3.68 7.00
C ARG A 83 2.78 4.89 7.89
N ARG A 84 3.74 5.81 8.03
CA ARG A 84 3.58 7.04 8.84
C ARG A 84 2.56 8.01 8.24
N LEU A 85 2.55 8.17 6.92
CA LEU A 85 1.57 9.00 6.23
C LEU A 85 0.15 8.48 6.47
N LEU A 86 -0.05 7.16 6.37
CA LEU A 86 -1.34 6.53 6.61
C LEU A 86 -1.76 6.65 8.07
N ARG A 87 -0.86 6.36 9.02
CA ARG A 87 -1.15 6.53 10.46
C ARG A 87 -1.42 7.95 10.92
N PHE A 88 -1.12 8.97 10.11
CA PHE A 88 -1.59 10.33 10.36
C PHE A 88 -3.11 10.47 10.24
N GLY A 89 -3.79 9.48 9.65
CA GLY A 89 -5.25 9.46 9.46
C GLY A 89 -6.07 9.26 10.74
N GLY A 90 -5.48 8.77 11.82
CA GLY A 90 -6.22 8.55 13.07
C GLY A 90 -5.45 7.75 14.10
N ASP A 91 -5.85 7.88 15.37
CA ASP A 91 -5.26 7.15 16.49
C ASP A 91 -5.89 5.75 16.64
N THR A 92 -7.07 5.53 16.04
CA THR A 92 -7.73 4.22 15.95
C THR A 92 -7.87 3.73 14.51
N PHE A 93 -8.04 2.42 14.32
CA PHE A 93 -8.28 1.85 12.99
C PHE A 93 -9.54 2.42 12.32
N SER A 94 -10.61 2.65 13.09
CA SER A 94 -11.85 3.26 12.57
C SER A 94 -11.65 4.71 12.12
N GLU A 95 -10.88 5.51 12.87
CA GLU A 95 -10.54 6.88 12.45
C GLU A 95 -9.69 6.89 11.18
N LEU A 96 -8.70 5.98 11.09
CA LEU A 96 -7.94 5.78 9.87
C LEU A 96 -8.86 5.50 8.68
N LEU A 97 -9.81 4.55 8.81
CA LEU A 97 -10.75 4.22 7.74
C LEU A 97 -11.55 5.45 7.30
N ASN A 98 -12.12 6.19 8.24
CA ASN A 98 -12.89 7.41 7.94
C ASN A 98 -12.04 8.51 7.28
N SER A 99 -10.71 8.48 7.44
CA SER A 99 -9.78 9.42 6.80
C SER A 99 -9.36 9.03 5.38
N LEU A 100 -9.74 7.84 4.89
CA LEU A 100 -9.26 7.32 3.60
C LEU A 100 -9.77 8.14 2.41
N ASP A 101 -10.93 8.77 2.53
CA ASP A 101 -11.49 9.65 1.49
C ASP A 101 -10.56 10.82 1.17
N ASP A 102 -9.81 11.30 2.17
CA ASP A 102 -8.82 12.36 2.04
C ASP A 102 -7.43 11.87 1.60
N LEU A 103 -7.23 10.54 1.47
CA LEU A 103 -5.91 9.98 1.11
C LEU A 103 -5.42 10.47 -0.27
N PRO A 104 -6.23 10.52 -1.34
CA PRO A 104 -5.77 11.02 -2.63
C PRO A 104 -5.24 12.46 -2.56
N ASP A 105 -5.92 13.33 -1.81
CA ASP A 105 -5.50 14.72 -1.61
C ASP A 105 -4.23 14.81 -0.76
N ARG A 106 -4.14 14.03 0.32
CA ARG A 106 -2.92 13.95 1.14
C ARG A 106 -1.72 13.44 0.33
N ALA A 107 -1.91 12.43 -0.52
CA ALA A 107 -0.86 11.91 -1.38
C ALA A 107 -0.38 12.97 -2.38
N ARG A 108 -1.30 13.72 -3.00
CA ARG A 108 -0.97 14.82 -3.93
C ARG A 108 -0.19 15.95 -3.27
N LEU A 109 -0.44 16.25 -1.99
CA LEU A 109 0.35 17.23 -1.25
C LEU A 109 1.80 16.77 -1.01
N ALA A 110 2.02 15.47 -0.87
CA ALA A 110 3.35 14.90 -0.66
C ALA A 110 4.10 14.65 -1.98
N VAL A 111 3.41 14.14 -2.99
CA VAL A 111 3.93 13.81 -4.32
C VAL A 111 2.89 14.24 -5.37
N PRO A 112 3.00 15.46 -5.94
CA PRO A 112 1.98 16.04 -6.81
C PRO A 112 1.61 15.19 -8.03
N ASP A 113 2.58 14.45 -8.58
CA ASP A 113 2.43 13.63 -9.78
C ASP A 113 2.01 12.18 -9.48
N LEU A 114 1.81 11.83 -8.20
CA LEU A 114 1.32 10.51 -7.80
C LEU A 114 -0.20 10.46 -7.92
N GLU A 115 -0.69 9.62 -8.82
CA GLU A 115 -2.11 9.38 -9.02
C GLU A 115 -2.59 8.25 -8.10
N ILE A 116 -3.40 8.62 -7.09
CA ILE A 116 -4.12 7.68 -6.23
C ILE A 116 -5.58 7.63 -6.70
N PRO A 117 -6.18 6.44 -6.86
CA PRO A 117 -7.61 6.29 -7.18
C PRO A 117 -8.53 7.00 -6.20
N GLN A 118 -9.74 7.32 -6.66
CA GLN A 118 -10.75 7.88 -5.76
C GLN A 118 -11.18 6.81 -4.75
N LEU A 119 -11.17 7.20 -3.48
CA LEU A 119 -11.63 6.39 -2.36
C LEU A 119 -12.91 7.02 -1.79
N GLU A 120 -13.85 6.17 -1.39
CA GLU A 120 -15.09 6.58 -0.72
C GLU A 120 -15.44 5.53 0.34
N VAL A 121 -15.50 5.95 1.59
CA VAL A 121 -15.88 5.14 2.74
C VAL A 121 -17.32 5.46 3.14
N ALA A 122 -18.13 4.42 3.26
CA ALA A 122 -19.52 4.54 3.67
C ALA A 122 -19.92 3.43 4.64
N ASP A 123 -20.82 3.76 5.55
CA ASP A 123 -21.51 2.77 6.38
C ASP A 123 -22.43 1.90 5.51
N GLY A 124 -22.16 0.60 5.49
CA GLY A 124 -23.03 -0.42 4.91
C GLY A 124 -24.04 -0.96 5.92
N GLU A 125 -24.67 -2.09 5.55
CA GLU A 125 -25.62 -2.78 6.44
C GLU A 125 -24.90 -3.61 7.51
N ASP A 126 -25.59 -3.89 8.62
CA ASP A 126 -25.12 -4.77 9.70
C ASP A 126 -23.73 -4.41 10.30
N GLY A 127 -23.38 -3.12 10.30
CA GLY A 127 -22.11 -2.63 10.86
C GLY A 127 -20.89 -2.97 10.00
N ILE A 128 -21.09 -3.29 8.72
CA ILE A 128 -20.03 -3.44 7.73
C ILE A 128 -19.73 -2.06 7.14
N LEU A 129 -18.46 -1.67 7.11
CA LEU A 129 -18.01 -0.51 6.33
C LEU A 129 -17.72 -0.93 4.90
N THR A 130 -18.04 -0.08 3.94
CA THR A 130 -17.71 -0.28 2.52
C THR A 130 -16.70 0.76 2.10
N LEU A 131 -15.63 0.32 1.46
CA LEU A 131 -14.63 1.18 0.84
C LEU A 131 -14.66 0.97 -0.67
N SER A 132 -15.20 1.95 -1.38
CA SER A 132 -15.22 1.97 -2.84
C SER A 132 -13.91 2.53 -3.37
N VAL A 133 -13.30 1.80 -4.30
CA VAL A 133 -12.09 2.20 -5.02
C VAL A 133 -12.47 2.38 -6.48
N THR A 134 -12.30 3.59 -7.03
CA THR A 134 -12.64 3.89 -8.42
C THR A 134 -11.41 4.37 -9.20
N GLY A 135 -11.12 3.67 -10.28
CA GLY A 135 -9.93 3.89 -11.11
C GLY A 135 -8.75 2.97 -10.76
N HIS A 136 -7.82 2.83 -11.71
CA HIS A 136 -6.64 1.95 -11.68
C HIS A 136 -6.94 0.50 -11.25
N PRO A 137 -7.12 -0.43 -12.21
CA PRO A 137 -7.26 -1.85 -11.94
C PRO A 137 -6.15 -2.37 -11.01
N GLY A 138 -6.52 -3.21 -10.04
CA GLY A 138 -5.57 -3.81 -9.09
C GLY A 138 -5.22 -2.95 -7.88
N PHE A 139 -5.50 -1.63 -7.87
CA PHE A 139 -5.21 -0.80 -6.69
C PHE A 139 -5.95 -1.26 -5.44
N ALA A 140 -7.18 -1.76 -5.59
CA ALA A 140 -7.95 -2.31 -4.48
C ALA A 140 -7.28 -3.53 -3.83
N CYS A 141 -6.53 -4.34 -4.60
CA CYS A 141 -5.74 -5.44 -4.05
C CYS A 141 -4.56 -4.92 -3.21
N VAL A 142 -3.85 -3.89 -3.71
CA VAL A 142 -2.79 -3.22 -2.93
C VAL A 142 -3.36 -2.62 -1.64
N LEU A 143 -4.50 -1.93 -1.74
CA LEU A 143 -5.14 -1.29 -0.60
C LEU A 143 -5.63 -2.32 0.42
N LEU A 144 -6.16 -3.47 -0.02
CA LEU A 144 -6.54 -4.58 0.86
C LEU A 144 -5.34 -5.06 1.70
N GLY A 145 -4.18 -5.27 1.07
CA GLY A 145 -2.96 -5.66 1.77
C GLY A 145 -2.46 -4.59 2.75
N VAL A 146 -2.52 -3.33 2.35
CA VAL A 146 -2.21 -2.18 3.22
C VAL A 146 -3.11 -2.16 4.46
N LEU A 147 -4.43 -2.30 4.27
CA LEU A 147 -5.41 -2.23 5.35
C LEU A 147 -5.29 -3.42 6.31
N ARG A 148 -5.06 -4.64 5.78
CA ARG A 148 -4.80 -5.83 6.61
C ARG A 148 -3.57 -5.63 7.49
N ALA A 149 -2.46 -5.20 6.89
CA ALA A 149 -1.24 -4.94 7.62
C ALA A 149 -1.42 -3.81 8.65
N LEU A 150 -2.17 -2.75 8.33
CA LEU A 150 -2.48 -1.68 9.27
C LEU A 150 -3.39 -2.14 10.41
N ALA A 151 -4.40 -2.97 10.16
CA ALA A 151 -5.27 -3.51 11.20
C ALA A 151 -4.45 -4.23 12.28
N ASP A 152 -3.53 -5.11 11.88
CA ASP A 152 -2.58 -5.77 12.78
C ASP A 152 -1.71 -4.74 13.54
N ASP A 153 -1.26 -3.72 12.84
CA ASP A 153 -0.45 -2.64 13.39
C ASP A 153 -1.22 -1.87 14.49
N TYR A 154 -2.52 -1.63 14.32
CA TYR A 154 -3.41 -1.02 15.32
C TYR A 154 -3.86 -2.02 16.41
N GLY A 155 -3.63 -3.32 16.21
CA GLY A 155 -4.12 -4.35 17.12
C GLY A 155 -5.62 -4.67 16.95
N ALA A 156 -6.22 -4.30 15.82
CA ALA A 156 -7.64 -4.50 15.54
C ALA A 156 -7.89 -5.85 14.86
N LEU A 157 -8.91 -6.58 15.31
CA LEU A 157 -9.41 -7.78 14.64
C LEU A 157 -10.45 -7.38 13.59
N VAL A 158 -10.06 -7.47 12.32
CA VAL A 158 -10.86 -7.03 11.19
C VAL A 158 -10.93 -8.12 10.13
N LEU A 159 -12.11 -8.34 9.59
CA LEU A 159 -12.32 -9.18 8.41
C LEU A 159 -12.55 -8.26 7.21
N MET A 160 -11.85 -8.55 6.12
CA MET A 160 -11.91 -7.77 4.89
C MET A 160 -12.03 -8.66 3.67
N ASP A 161 -13.01 -8.38 2.83
CA ASP A 161 -13.26 -9.09 1.59
C ASP A 161 -13.30 -8.10 0.42
N LEU A 162 -12.72 -8.49 -0.72
CA LEU A 162 -12.76 -7.71 -1.94
C LEU A 162 -13.89 -8.23 -2.83
N GLU A 163 -14.84 -7.36 -3.14
CA GLU A 163 -15.87 -7.58 -4.14
C GLU A 163 -15.54 -6.78 -5.40
N GLU A 164 -15.51 -7.46 -6.55
CA GLU A 164 -15.37 -6.80 -7.84
C GLU A 164 -16.73 -6.20 -8.25
N SER A 165 -16.76 -4.89 -8.52
CA SER A 165 -18.00 -4.16 -8.85
C SER A 165 -17.85 -3.42 -10.19
N GLY A 166 -17.80 -4.18 -11.29
CA GLY A 166 -17.67 -3.62 -12.65
C GLY A 166 -16.22 -3.35 -13.04
N ALA A 167 -16.00 -2.82 -14.25
CA ALA A 167 -14.67 -2.73 -14.86
C ALA A 167 -13.70 -1.76 -14.14
N ASP A 168 -14.23 -0.66 -13.59
CA ASP A 168 -13.42 0.44 -13.03
C ASP A 168 -13.65 0.68 -11.53
N ARG A 169 -14.43 -0.19 -10.87
CA ARG A 169 -14.77 -0.04 -9.46
C ARG A 169 -14.63 -1.36 -8.71
N SER A 170 -14.00 -1.30 -7.55
CA SER A 170 -13.92 -2.41 -6.61
C SER A 170 -14.43 -1.95 -5.25
N ILE A 171 -14.96 -2.87 -4.46
CA ILE A 171 -15.48 -2.60 -3.13
C ILE A 171 -14.75 -3.49 -2.14
N ILE A 172 -14.20 -2.91 -1.10
CA ILE A 172 -13.67 -3.65 0.05
C ILE A 172 -14.72 -3.59 1.15
N LEU A 173 -15.24 -4.74 1.54
CA LEU A 173 -16.10 -4.89 2.70
C LEU A 173 -15.24 -5.05 3.95
N ILE A 174 -15.52 -4.28 5.00
CA ILE A 174 -14.70 -4.22 6.20
C ILE A 174 -15.60 -4.44 7.42
N ARG A 175 -15.34 -5.49 8.19
CA ARG A 175 -16.02 -5.78 9.44
C ARG A 175 -15.04 -5.79 10.60
N ILE A 176 -15.19 -4.83 11.51
CA ILE A 176 -14.38 -4.73 12.73
C ILE A 176 -15.08 -5.54 13.82
N PHE A 177 -14.40 -6.56 14.36
CA PHE A 177 -14.91 -7.36 15.47
C PHE A 177 -14.46 -6.85 16.82
N ASP A 178 -13.21 -6.36 16.89
CA ASP A 178 -12.61 -5.83 18.10
C ASP A 178 -11.54 -4.81 17.71
N SER A 179 -11.60 -3.61 18.27
CA SER A 179 -10.64 -2.53 18.00
C SER A 179 -9.35 -2.63 18.82
N ASP A 180 -9.33 -3.42 19.90
CA ASP A 180 -8.22 -3.57 20.85
C ASP A 180 -7.88 -5.06 21.11
N PHE A 181 -7.92 -5.87 20.05
CA PHE A 181 -7.72 -7.32 20.14
C PHE A 181 -6.29 -7.70 20.58
N SER A 182 -5.28 -6.92 20.17
CA SER A 182 -3.87 -7.13 20.53
C SER A 182 -3.11 -5.82 20.77
N GLU A 183 -1.93 -5.90 21.40
CA GLU A 183 -1.05 -4.74 21.52
C GLU A 183 -0.56 -4.31 20.14
N GLY A 184 -1.06 -3.17 19.65
CA GLY A 184 -0.63 -2.57 18.39
C GLY A 184 0.85 -2.15 18.41
N ARG A 185 1.46 -2.05 17.23
CA ARG A 185 2.85 -1.61 17.07
C ARG A 185 3.01 -0.15 17.49
N ALA A 186 4.00 0.10 18.36
CA ALA A 186 4.32 1.44 18.82
C ALA A 186 4.51 2.44 17.66
N PHE A 187 3.91 3.62 17.80
CA PHE A 187 3.95 4.71 16.83
C PHE A 187 4.68 5.92 17.39
N SER A 188 5.47 6.59 16.55
CA SER A 188 6.02 7.92 16.83
C SER A 188 6.09 8.71 15.53
N LEU A 189 5.57 9.92 15.56
CA LEU A 189 5.65 10.88 14.45
C LEU A 189 7.06 11.48 14.30
N ALA A 190 7.89 11.44 15.35
CA ALA A 190 9.23 12.01 15.35
C ALA A 190 10.29 11.00 14.89
N ASN A 191 11.19 11.41 14.00
CA ASN A 191 12.39 10.64 13.68
C ASN A 191 13.28 10.54 14.93
N PRO A 192 13.67 9.34 15.41
CA PRO A 192 14.55 9.20 16.58
C PRO A 192 15.96 9.79 16.37
N SER A 193 16.33 10.18 15.14
CA SER A 193 17.65 10.72 14.79
C SER A 193 17.82 12.23 15.02
N GLY A 194 16.86 12.92 15.65
CA GLY A 194 16.92 14.38 15.88
C GLY A 194 17.45 14.84 17.23
N ALA A 195 17.72 13.93 18.18
CA ALA A 195 18.14 14.28 19.53
C ALA A 195 19.60 13.88 19.81
N SER A 196 20.55 14.57 19.18
CA SER A 196 21.93 14.59 19.67
C SER A 196 22.41 16.03 19.89
N GLY A 197 22.64 16.37 21.15
CA GLY A 197 23.62 17.36 21.56
C GLY A 197 23.20 18.84 21.55
N ARG A 198 22.51 19.27 22.61
CA ARG A 198 22.80 20.58 23.22
C ARG A 198 22.81 20.44 24.75
N ASP A 199 23.88 19.86 25.27
CA ASP A 199 24.37 20.26 26.59
C ASP A 199 25.09 21.59 26.41
N GLY A 200 24.54 22.62 27.04
CA GLY A 200 24.99 24.00 26.93
C GLY A 200 24.86 24.72 28.26
N ARG A 201 25.95 24.66 29.02
CA ARG A 201 26.34 25.42 30.22
C ARG A 201 26.04 24.82 31.58
#